data_AF-A0A975M228-F1
#
_entry.id   AF-A0A975M228-F1
#
_cell.length_a   1.000
_cell.length_b   1.000
_cell.length_c   1.000
_cell.angle_alpha   90.00
_cell.angle_beta   90.00
_cell.angle_gamma   90.00
#
_symmetry.space_group_name_H-M   'P 1'
#
loop_
_entity.id
_entity.type
_entity.pdbx_description
1 polymer ?
#
loop_
_entity_poly.entity_id
_entity_poly.type
_entity_poly.pdbx_seq_one_letter_code
_entity_poly.pdbx_strand_id
1 'polypeptide(L)'
;MEKKLEIIINTLEDLKVQELKVFDFEESSPFYSYFVIATVNERQGNAAVNHLKQSLSTDGIKHIEGKGGSWVLIDCGEIIIHLFT
;
A
#
# COMPACT_ATOMS: atom_id res chain seq x y z
N MET A 1 -6.02 -0.08 13.90
CA MET A 1 -5.28 -0.83 12.88
C MET A 1 -6.20 -1.21 11.73
N GLU A 2 -7.28 -1.96 11.99
CA GLU A 2 -8.30 -2.38 10.99
C GLU A 2 -8.77 -1.25 10.07
N LYS A 3 -9.14 -0.09 10.62
CA LYS A 3 -9.59 1.07 9.83
C LYS A 3 -8.55 1.58 8.81
N LYS A 4 -7.24 1.51 9.14
CA LYS A 4 -6.18 1.96 8.21
C LYS A 4 -6.03 0.97 7.05
N LEU A 5 -6.05 -0.34 7.36
CA LEU A 5 -6.00 -1.39 6.36
C LEU A 5 -7.21 -1.32 5.42
N GLU A 6 -8.41 -1.12 5.96
CA GLU A 6 -9.63 -0.96 5.18
C GLU A 6 -9.55 0.22 4.20
N ILE A 7 -9.07 1.38 4.66
CA ILE A 7 -8.86 2.56 3.79
C ILE A 7 -7.87 2.24 2.65
N ILE A 8 -6.78 1.52 2.96
CA ILE A 8 -5.77 1.12 1.97
C ILE A 8 -6.40 0.19 0.93
N ILE A 9 -7.09 -0.86 1.37
CA ILE A 9 -7.72 -1.85 0.48
C ILE A 9 -8.74 -1.14 -0.43
N ASN A 10 -9.68 -0.38 0.14
CA ASN A 10 -10.70 0.32 -0.62
C ASN A 10 -10.10 1.29 -1.64
N THR A 11 -9.05 2.03 -1.25
CA THR A 11 -8.35 2.95 -2.15
C THR A 11 -7.73 2.22 -3.34
N LEU A 12 -7.13 1.04 -3.12
CA LEU A 12 -6.52 0.23 -4.18
C LEU A 12 -7.59 -0.44 -5.07
N GLU A 13 -8.70 -0.91 -4.49
CA GLU A 13 -9.82 -1.49 -5.24
C GLU A 13 -10.55 -0.47 -6.13
N ASP A 14 -10.68 0.77 -5.66
CA ASP A 14 -11.25 1.88 -6.44
C ASP A 14 -10.41 2.20 -7.68
N LEU A 15 -9.09 2.01 -7.57
CA LEU A 15 -8.15 2.19 -8.68
C LEU A 15 -8.04 0.97 -9.61
N LYS A 16 -8.82 -0.09 -9.33
CA LYS A 16 -8.89 -1.32 -10.14
C LYS A 16 -7.50 -1.93 -10.35
N VAL A 17 -6.72 -2.00 -9.28
CA VAL A 17 -5.44 -2.74 -9.29
C VAL A 17 -5.69 -4.24 -9.47
N GLN A 18 -4.69 -4.97 -9.94
CA GLN A 18 -4.76 -6.42 -10.17
C GLN A 18 -4.06 -7.19 -9.06
N GLU A 19 -4.45 -8.45 -8.83
CA GLU A 19 -3.80 -9.35 -7.86
C GLU A 19 -3.63 -8.75 -6.45
N LEU A 20 -4.62 -7.97 -5.98
CA LEU A 20 -4.60 -7.40 -4.64
C LEU A 20 -4.64 -8.52 -3.59
N LYS A 21 -3.56 -8.65 -2.81
CA LYS A 21 -3.40 -9.64 -1.75
C LYS A 21 -2.99 -8.96 -0.47
N VAL A 22 -3.57 -9.44 0.63
CA VAL A 22 -3.25 -9.00 1.98
C VAL A 22 -2.75 -10.20 2.75
N PHE A 23 -1.59 -10.05 3.36
CA PHE A 23 -0.97 -11.07 4.19
C PHE A 23 -0.91 -10.56 5.63
N ASP A 24 -1.35 -11.40 6.55
CA ASP A 24 -1.26 -11.16 7.99
C ASP A 24 0.09 -11.68 8.51
N PHE A 25 0.80 -10.80 9.20
CA PHE A 25 2.12 -11.02 9.78
C PHE A 25 2.16 -10.72 11.29
N GLU A 26 1.02 -10.48 11.95
CA GLU A 26 0.97 -10.09 13.37
C GLU A 26 1.75 -11.05 14.29
N GLU A 27 1.72 -12.36 14.00
CA GLU A 27 2.45 -13.37 14.78
C GLU A 27 3.86 -13.67 14.28
N SER A 28 4.23 -13.18 13.09
CA SER A 28 5.46 -13.62 12.39
C SER A 28 6.47 -12.50 12.14
N SER A 29 6.10 -11.23 12.30
CA SER A 29 6.98 -10.08 12.11
C SER A 29 6.91 -9.14 13.31
N PRO A 30 8.06 -8.75 13.91
CA PRO A 30 8.09 -7.73 14.95
C PRO A 30 8.02 -6.30 14.39
N PHE A 31 7.99 -6.14 13.06
CA PHE A 31 8.13 -4.83 12.40
C PHE A 31 6.81 -4.31 11.79
N TYR A 32 5.95 -5.20 11.30
CA TYR A 32 4.70 -4.86 10.64
C TYR A 32 3.66 -5.96 10.84
N SER A 33 2.39 -5.59 10.85
CA SER A 33 1.24 -6.47 11.04
C SER A 33 0.67 -6.97 9.71
N TYR A 34 0.67 -6.14 8.66
CA TYR A 34 0.11 -6.51 7.37
C TYR A 34 1.03 -6.16 6.22
N PHE A 35 1.02 -7.03 5.20
CA PHE A 35 1.71 -6.81 3.94
C PHE A 35 0.70 -6.86 2.80
N VAL A 36 0.59 -5.78 2.04
CA VAL A 36 -0.34 -5.63 0.93
C VAL A 36 0.44 -5.64 -0.38
N ILE A 37 0.05 -6.49 -1.33
CA ILE A 37 0.67 -6.57 -2.65
C ILE A 37 -0.39 -6.33 -3.71
N ALA A 38 -0.08 -5.55 -4.73
CA ALA A 38 -0.91 -5.40 -5.91
C ALA A 38 -0.06 -5.19 -7.18
N THR A 39 -0.65 -5.49 -8.33
CA THR A 39 -0.09 -5.24 -9.66
C THR A 39 -0.79 -4.03 -10.30
N VAL A 40 0.00 -3.12 -10.88
CA VAL A 40 -0.43 -1.82 -11.41
C VAL A 40 0.41 -1.45 -12.63
N ASN A 41 -0.17 -0.82 -13.66
CA ASN A 41 0.69 -0.10 -14.61
C ASN A 41 1.30 1.17 -13.96
N GLU A 42 2.30 1.78 -14.60
CA GLU A 42 3.01 2.95 -14.07
C GLU A 42 2.07 4.10 -13.69
N ARG A 43 1.04 4.38 -14.51
CA ARG A 43 0.06 5.44 -14.24
C ARG A 43 -0.81 5.10 -13.03
N GLN A 44 -1.28 3.85 -12.92
CA GLN A 44 -2.05 3.35 -11.78
C GLN A 44 -1.21 3.36 -10.50
N GLY A 45 0.06 2.97 -10.54
CA GLY A 45 0.95 3.01 -9.38
C GLY A 45 1.16 4.42 -8.86
N ASN A 46 1.39 5.38 -9.75
CA ASN A 46 1.46 6.80 -9.37
C ASN A 46 0.14 7.33 -8.80
N ALA A 47 -1.01 6.93 -9.37
CA ALA A 47 -2.32 7.29 -8.84
C ALA A 47 -2.56 6.69 -7.45
N ALA A 48 -2.21 5.41 -7.25
CA ALA A 48 -2.33 4.73 -5.96
C ALA A 48 -1.53 5.44 -4.86
N VAL A 49 -0.27 5.80 -5.14
CA VAL A 49 0.54 6.59 -4.19
C VAL A 49 -0.15 7.91 -3.82
N ASN A 50 -0.68 8.64 -4.79
CA ASN A 50 -1.31 9.94 -4.54
C ASN A 50 -2.63 9.80 -3.79
N HIS A 51 -3.48 8.84 -4.16
CA HIS A 51 -4.74 8.59 -3.49
C HIS A 51 -4.50 8.11 -2.06
N LEU A 52 -3.56 7.20 -1.82
CA LEU A 52 -3.23 6.74 -0.48
C LEU A 52 -2.71 7.89 0.40
N LYS A 53 -1.90 8.81 -0.14
CA LYS A 53 -1.49 10.04 0.56
C LYS A 53 -2.66 10.95 0.95
N GLN A 54 -3.73 10.96 0.15
CA GLN A 54 -4.91 11.79 0.41
C GLN A 54 -5.89 11.11 1.37
N SER A 55 -6.07 9.80 1.23
CA SER A 55 -6.99 9.00 2.05
C SER A 55 -6.46 8.73 3.46
N LEU A 56 -5.14 8.67 3.61
CA LEU A 56 -4.48 8.50 4.91
C LEU A 56 -4.22 9.87 5.57
N SER A 57 -4.26 9.93 6.90
CA SER A 57 -3.90 11.14 7.66
C SER A 57 -2.45 11.57 7.41
N THR A 58 -2.08 12.79 7.81
CA THR A 58 -0.74 13.37 7.60
C THR A 58 0.41 12.45 8.01
N ASP A 59 0.21 11.65 9.06
CA ASP A 59 1.20 10.70 9.61
C ASP A 59 0.97 9.25 9.16
N GLY A 60 0.13 9.05 8.13
CA GLY A 60 -0.30 7.74 7.67
C GLY A 60 0.72 6.99 6.81
N ILE A 61 1.61 7.73 6.14
CA ILE A 61 2.71 7.20 5.32
C ILE A 61 4.03 7.75 5.87
N LYS A 62 4.93 6.85 6.25
CA LYS A 62 6.27 7.16 6.75
C LYS A 62 7.28 7.36 5.62
N HIS A 63 7.25 6.49 4.63
CA HIS A 63 8.22 6.50 3.54
C HIS A 63 7.65 5.92 2.23
N ILE A 64 8.22 6.35 1.10
CA ILE A 64 7.91 5.80 -0.22
C ILE A 64 9.21 5.61 -0.99
N GLU A 65 9.44 4.40 -1.48
CA GLU A 65 10.62 4.01 -2.25
C GLU A 65 10.23 3.52 -3.66
N GLY A 66 11.16 3.61 -4.62
CA GLY A 66 11.00 3.01 -5.95
C GLY A 66 10.11 3.79 -6.93
N LYS A 67 9.67 5.01 -6.59
CA LYS A 67 8.80 5.81 -7.47
C LYS A 67 9.42 6.01 -8.87
N GLY A 68 8.70 5.59 -9.91
CA GLY A 68 9.15 5.63 -11.31
C GLY A 68 9.94 4.41 -11.77
N GLY A 69 10.07 3.37 -10.92
CA GLY A 69 10.60 2.06 -11.28
C GLY A 69 9.51 1.01 -11.52
N SER A 70 9.91 -0.25 -11.67
CA SER A 70 9.01 -1.42 -11.84
C SER A 70 8.31 -1.86 -10.54
N TRP A 71 8.61 -1.21 -9.42
CA TRP A 71 8.02 -1.48 -8.12
C TRP A 71 7.97 -0.21 -7.28
N VAL A 72 6.98 -0.10 -6.40
CA VAL A 72 6.86 0.97 -5.42
C VAL A 72 6.56 0.36 -4.06
N LEU A 73 7.33 0.75 -3.04
CA LEU A 73 7.05 0.44 -1.64
C LEU A 73 6.47 1.66 -0.95
N ILE A 74 5.40 1.46 -0.19
CA ILE A 74 4.78 2.48 0.64
C ILE A 74 4.76 1.94 2.08
N ASP A 75 5.54 2.58 2.95
CA ASP A 75 5.61 2.27 4.37
C ASP A 75 4.56 3.09 5.13
N CYS A 76 3.56 2.42 5.69
CA CYS A 76 2.50 3.02 6.51
C CYS A 76 2.66 2.70 8.01
N GLY A 77 3.86 2.25 8.43
CA GLY A 77 4.19 1.76 9.75
C GLY A 77 3.89 0.27 9.91
N GLU A 78 2.76 -0.04 10.51
CA GLU A 78 2.35 -1.44 10.76
C GLU A 78 1.80 -2.13 9.50
N ILE A 79 1.67 -1.40 8.39
CA ILE A 79 1.19 -1.91 7.10
C ILE A 79 2.21 -1.51 6.05
N ILE A 80 2.70 -2.49 5.29
CA ILE A 80 3.60 -2.28 4.16
C ILE A 80 2.84 -2.58 2.88
N ILE A 81 2.95 -1.71 1.87
CA ILE A 81 2.30 -1.90 0.57
C ILE A 81 3.38 -2.00 -0.50
N HIS A 82 3.29 -3.03 -1.35
CA HIS A 82 4.09 -3.16 -2.56
C HIS A 82 3.18 -3.11 -3.79
N LEU A 83 3.52 -2.22 -4.72
CA LEU A 83 2.89 -2.13 -6.02
C LEU A 83 3.92 -2.55 -7.08
N PHE A 84 3.63 -3.59 -7.85
CA PHE A 84 4.49 -4.07 -8.94
C PHE A 84 3.89 -3.72 -10.30
N THR A 85 4.74 -3.49 -11.31
CA THR A 85 4.34 -3.21 -12.70
C THR A 85 4.48 -4.40 -13.63
#